data_AF-A0A380EL41-F1
#
_entry.id   AF-A0A380EL41-F1
#
_cell.length_a   1.000
_cell.length_b   1.000
_cell.length_c   1.000
_cell.angle_alpha   90.00
_cell.angle_beta   90.00
_cell.angle_gamma   90.00
#
_symmetry.space_group_name_H-M   'P 1'
#
loop_
_entity.id
_entity.type
_entity.pdbx_description
1 polymer ?
#
loop_
_entity_poly.entity_id
_entity_poly.type
_entity_poly.pdbx_seq_one_letter_code
_entity_poly.pdbx_strand_id
1 'polypeptide(L)'
;MVGFFVLHRYYQHEGYDTPENVVYIRSLSINEKYQGFGYGTKIMMSLPQYVQGVFPDFNHLYLVVDAENDNAWNLYERAGFMHTATKEEGPIGKERLYYLDLDSKHVSSLKLEEESRSEVTNVHIINLMIDGQKVGFIALEQIGERMNIAAIEVDKSYRFNGIGSSALRQLPTYLRKNYDNLNVITMILFGENNDFKPLCLNSNFVEIEQTDDYVVFEKYLNY
;
A
#
# COMPACT_ATOMS: atom_id res chain seq x y z
N MET A 1 -29.26 2.08 -4.65
CA MET A 1 -27.90 2.65 -4.74
C MET A 1 -26.97 1.79 -3.89
N VAL A 2 -25.85 1.32 -4.43
CA VAL A 2 -24.89 0.45 -3.72
C VAL A 2 -23.93 1.27 -2.85
N GLY A 3 -23.52 2.44 -3.32
CA GLY A 3 -22.66 3.37 -2.58
C GLY A 3 -22.43 4.65 -3.36
N PHE A 4 -21.67 5.57 -2.78
CA PHE A 4 -21.22 6.81 -3.42
C PHE A 4 -19.83 7.22 -2.91
N PHE A 5 -19.18 8.11 -3.64
CA PHE A 5 -17.96 8.79 -3.21
C PHE A 5 -18.01 10.26 -3.62
N VAL A 6 -17.20 11.10 -2.97
CA VAL A 6 -17.12 12.54 -3.24
C VAL A 6 -15.67 12.90 -3.55
N LEU A 7 -15.46 13.53 -4.71
CA LEU A 7 -14.17 14.08 -5.13
C LEU A 7 -14.18 15.61 -5.01
N HIS A 8 -13.08 16.18 -4.51
CA HIS A 8 -12.91 17.62 -4.34
C HIS A 8 -11.53 18.06 -4.84
N ARG A 9 -11.50 18.85 -5.91
CA ARG A 9 -10.28 19.45 -6.47
C ARG A 9 -9.85 20.66 -5.66
N TYR A 10 -8.55 20.90 -5.56
CA TYR A 10 -7.97 22.07 -4.87
C TYR A 10 -8.38 22.21 -3.41
N TYR A 11 -8.81 21.11 -2.80
CA TYR A 11 -9.11 21.08 -1.40
C TYR A 11 -7.82 20.93 -0.61
N GLN A 12 -7.71 21.66 0.50
CA GLN A 12 -6.67 21.47 1.48
C GLN A 12 -7.31 21.05 2.80
N HIS A 13 -6.87 19.91 3.33
CA HIS A 13 -7.31 19.48 4.64
C HIS A 13 -6.54 20.21 5.73
N GLU A 14 -7.25 20.81 6.68
CA GLU A 14 -6.63 21.60 7.74
C GLU A 14 -5.65 20.76 8.58
N GLY A 15 -4.42 21.25 8.69
CA GLY A 15 -3.35 20.58 9.44
C GLY A 15 -2.54 19.54 8.64
N TYR A 16 -2.80 19.39 7.34
CA TYR A 16 -1.90 18.68 6.44
C TYR A 16 -1.37 19.60 5.35
N ASP A 17 -0.06 19.61 5.17
CA ASP A 17 0.60 20.30 4.07
C ASP A 17 0.58 19.37 2.84
N THR A 18 -0.36 19.63 1.93
CA THR A 18 -0.50 18.89 0.68
C THR A 18 -0.45 19.85 -0.50
N PRO A 19 0.02 19.39 -1.69
CA PRO A 19 0.06 20.26 -2.86
C PRO A 19 -1.33 20.79 -3.22
N GLU A 20 -1.41 22.01 -3.77
CA GLU A 20 -2.70 22.60 -4.16
C GLU A 20 -3.36 21.88 -5.34
N ASN A 21 -2.57 21.40 -6.31
CA ASN A 21 -3.10 20.78 -7.54
C ASN A 21 -3.38 19.27 -7.36
N VAL A 22 -4.29 18.95 -6.43
CA VAL A 22 -4.63 17.56 -6.06
C VAL A 22 -6.14 17.36 -6.01
N VAL A 23 -6.56 16.09 -6.04
CA VAL A 23 -7.96 15.70 -5.81
C VAL A 23 -8.07 14.95 -4.48
N TYR A 24 -8.97 15.42 -3.62
CA TYR A 24 -9.31 14.73 -2.38
C TYR A 24 -10.53 13.83 -2.54
N ILE A 25 -10.45 12.63 -1.97
CA ILE A 25 -11.61 11.78 -1.72
C ILE A 25 -12.16 12.19 -0.34
N ARG A 26 -13.27 12.93 -0.35
CA ARG A 26 -13.87 13.50 0.86
C ARG A 26 -14.83 12.54 1.55
N SER A 27 -15.34 11.56 0.82
CA SER A 27 -16.23 10.55 1.37
C SER A 27 -16.23 9.33 0.47
N LEU A 28 -16.29 8.15 1.08
CA LEU A 28 -16.67 6.89 0.46
C LEU A 28 -17.68 6.23 1.38
N SER A 29 -18.85 5.90 0.87
CA SER A 29 -19.89 5.24 1.65
C SER A 29 -20.53 4.11 0.84
N ILE A 30 -20.64 2.95 1.47
CA ILE A 30 -21.32 1.78 0.94
C ILE A 30 -22.57 1.57 1.79
N ASN A 31 -23.71 1.39 1.12
CA ASN A 31 -24.96 1.07 1.80
C ASN A 31 -24.77 -0.20 2.64
N GLU A 32 -25.20 -0.17 3.90
CA GLU A 32 -25.01 -1.23 4.90
C GLU A 32 -25.40 -2.61 4.38
N LYS A 33 -26.48 -2.72 3.59
CA LYS A 33 -26.96 -3.97 2.99
C LYS A 33 -25.95 -4.64 2.05
N TYR A 34 -24.98 -3.88 1.56
CA TYR A 34 -23.96 -4.31 0.61
C TYR A 34 -22.53 -4.22 1.18
N GLN A 35 -22.36 -3.90 2.47
CA GLN A 35 -21.05 -3.95 3.11
C GLN A 35 -20.56 -5.41 3.23
N GLY A 36 -19.24 -5.62 3.30
CA GLY A 36 -18.63 -6.96 3.36
C GLY A 36 -18.52 -7.70 2.01
N PHE A 37 -19.25 -7.28 0.98
CA PHE A 37 -19.22 -7.90 -0.37
C PHE A 37 -18.11 -7.38 -1.30
N GLY A 38 -17.17 -6.57 -0.78
CA GLY A 38 -16.03 -6.07 -1.54
C GLY A 38 -16.32 -4.89 -2.49
N TYR A 39 -17.51 -4.28 -2.44
CA TYR A 39 -17.84 -3.13 -3.31
C TYR A 39 -16.93 -1.92 -3.06
N GLY A 40 -16.60 -1.61 -1.80
CA GLY A 40 -15.66 -0.52 -1.48
C GLY A 40 -14.29 -0.74 -2.10
N THR A 41 -13.78 -1.98 -2.02
CA THR A 41 -12.53 -2.40 -2.66
C THR A 41 -12.59 -2.21 -4.17
N LYS A 42 -13.65 -2.68 -4.84
CA LYS A 42 -13.82 -2.49 -6.28
C LYS A 42 -13.86 -1.01 -6.68
N ILE A 43 -14.56 -0.18 -5.92
CA ILE A 43 -14.63 1.27 -6.16
C ILE A 43 -13.23 1.87 -6.04
N MET A 44 -12.53 1.64 -4.92
CA MET A 44 -11.22 2.24 -4.69
C MET A 44 -10.15 1.79 -5.69
N MET A 45 -10.22 0.53 -6.15
CA MET A 45 -9.30 0.02 -7.17
C MET A 45 -9.58 0.55 -8.58
N SER A 46 -10.82 0.95 -8.86
CA SER A 46 -11.22 1.55 -10.15
C SER A 46 -11.11 3.07 -10.15
N LEU A 47 -11.02 3.68 -8.97
CA LEU A 47 -11.04 5.11 -8.77
C LEU A 47 -9.88 5.85 -9.48
N PRO A 48 -8.64 5.32 -9.53
CA PRO A 48 -7.55 5.98 -10.23
C PRO A 48 -7.87 6.24 -11.71
N GLN A 49 -8.33 5.21 -12.41
CA GLN A 49 -8.72 5.30 -13.82
C GLN A 49 -9.92 6.26 -14.01
N TYR A 50 -10.90 6.21 -13.11
CA TYR A 50 -12.04 7.13 -13.15
C TYR A 50 -11.59 8.59 -12.98
N VAL A 51 -10.73 8.87 -12.00
CA VAL A 51 -10.21 10.22 -11.74
C VAL A 51 -9.42 10.73 -12.93
N GLN A 52 -8.50 9.94 -13.49
CA GLN A 52 -7.74 10.34 -14.69
C GLN A 52 -8.64 10.58 -15.91
N GLY A 53 -9.77 9.87 -16.03
CA GLY A 53 -10.75 10.11 -17.09
C GLY A 53 -11.54 11.41 -16.93
N VAL A 54 -11.81 11.83 -15.69
CA VAL A 54 -12.61 13.03 -15.39
C VAL A 54 -11.73 14.28 -15.18
N PHE A 55 -10.54 14.09 -14.62
CA PHE A 55 -9.59 15.12 -14.21
C PHE A 55 -8.17 14.76 -14.72
N PRO A 56 -7.94 14.80 -16.05
CA PRO A 56 -6.69 14.32 -16.65
C PRO A 56 -5.44 15.10 -16.23
N ASP A 57 -5.60 16.35 -15.76
CA ASP A 57 -4.51 17.21 -15.32
C ASP A 57 -4.09 16.97 -13.85
N PHE A 58 -4.72 16.00 -13.18
CA PHE A 58 -4.47 15.69 -11.78
C PHE A 58 -3.86 14.31 -11.64
N ASN A 59 -2.67 14.27 -11.05
CA ASN A 59 -1.89 13.03 -10.93
C ASN A 59 -1.79 12.54 -9.48
N HIS A 60 -2.49 13.21 -8.56
CA HIS A 60 -2.38 12.98 -7.13
C HIS A 60 -3.75 12.88 -6.47
N LEU A 61 -3.97 11.78 -5.73
CA LEU A 61 -5.13 11.59 -4.88
C LEU A 61 -4.74 11.64 -3.41
N TYR A 62 -5.53 12.35 -2.62
CA TYR A 62 -5.42 12.35 -1.17
C TYR A 62 -6.73 11.96 -0.50
N LEU A 63 -6.65 11.39 0.69
CA LEU A 63 -7.79 11.19 1.56
C LEU A 63 -7.35 11.26 3.02
N VAL A 64 -8.29 11.63 3.89
CA VAL A 64 -8.10 11.60 5.34
C VAL A 64 -9.10 10.60 5.92
N VAL A 65 -8.64 9.81 6.87
CA VAL A 65 -9.44 8.82 7.55
C VAL A 65 -9.16 8.85 9.05
N ASP A 66 -10.18 8.61 9.84
CA ASP A 66 -10.03 8.36 11.27
C ASP A 66 -9.07 7.18 11.50
N ALA A 67 -8.08 7.37 12.39
CA ALA A 67 -7.09 6.36 12.69
C ALA A 67 -7.67 5.11 13.36
N GLU A 68 -8.83 5.22 14.01
CA GLU A 68 -9.56 4.09 14.61
C GLU A 68 -10.32 3.26 13.56
N ASN A 69 -10.44 3.75 12.32
CA ASN A 69 -11.16 3.05 11.25
C ASN A 69 -10.26 2.10 10.45
N ASP A 70 -9.86 1.01 11.11
CA ASP A 70 -8.99 -0.03 10.55
C ASP A 70 -9.51 -0.63 9.24
N ASN A 71 -10.82 -0.76 9.11
CA ASN A 71 -11.43 -1.27 7.89
C ASN A 71 -11.20 -0.35 6.70
N ALA A 72 -11.31 0.98 6.90
CA ALA A 72 -11.15 1.96 5.84
C ALA A 72 -9.69 2.09 5.42
N TRP A 73 -8.76 2.20 6.35
CA TRP A 73 -7.36 2.38 5.96
C TRP A 73 -6.75 1.09 5.36
N ASN A 74 -7.15 -0.11 5.81
CA ASN A 74 -6.80 -1.37 5.12
C ASN A 74 -7.39 -1.44 3.69
N LEU A 75 -8.58 -0.86 3.48
CA LEU A 75 -9.17 -0.75 2.15
C LEU A 75 -8.32 0.15 1.24
N TYR A 76 -7.89 1.30 1.73
CA TYR A 76 -7.09 2.26 0.96
C TYR A 76 -5.71 1.69 0.60
N GLU A 77 -5.02 1.05 1.54
CA GLU A 77 -3.74 0.39 1.28
C GLU A 77 -3.84 -0.71 0.22
N ARG A 78 -4.91 -1.53 0.26
CA ARG A 78 -5.17 -2.53 -0.80
C ARG A 78 -5.40 -1.90 -2.16
N ALA A 79 -6.00 -0.72 -2.21
CA ALA A 79 -6.18 0.05 -3.43
C ALA A 79 -4.91 0.82 -3.85
N GLY A 80 -3.78 0.61 -3.15
CA GLY A 80 -2.48 1.19 -3.47
C GLY A 80 -2.21 2.54 -2.82
N PHE A 81 -3.10 3.06 -1.98
CA PHE A 81 -2.81 4.29 -1.23
C PHE A 81 -1.73 4.03 -0.19
N MET A 82 -0.88 5.02 0.01
CA MET A 82 0.24 5.01 0.94
C MET A 82 -0.08 5.93 2.10
N HIS A 83 0.10 5.44 3.33
CA HIS A 83 0.01 6.28 4.53
C HIS A 83 1.15 7.28 4.54
N THR A 84 0.86 8.59 4.61
CA THR A 84 1.89 9.64 4.53
C THR A 84 2.12 10.39 5.82
N ALA A 85 1.06 10.58 6.61
CA ALA A 85 1.15 11.35 7.85
C ALA A 85 0.03 10.95 8.80
N THR A 86 0.29 11.18 10.08
CA THR A 86 -0.69 11.02 11.15
C THR A 86 -0.78 12.32 11.92
N LYS A 87 -1.99 12.77 12.18
CA LYS A 87 -2.29 13.92 13.02
C LYS A 87 -2.92 13.41 14.32
N GLU A 88 -2.21 13.56 15.44
CA GLU A 88 -2.69 13.06 16.74
C GLU A 88 -3.95 13.80 17.22
N GLU A 89 -4.07 15.09 16.90
CA GLU A 89 -5.19 15.94 17.31
C GLU A 89 -5.99 16.42 16.08
N GLY A 90 -6.85 15.55 15.56
CA GLY A 90 -7.86 15.92 14.56
C GLY A 90 -9.19 16.36 15.20
N PRO A 91 -10.17 16.84 14.40
CA PRO A 91 -11.43 17.36 14.91
C PRO A 91 -12.26 16.34 15.71
N ILE A 92 -12.11 15.04 15.42
CA ILE A 92 -12.87 13.94 16.03
C ILE A 92 -11.94 12.94 16.74
N GLY A 93 -10.62 13.08 16.58
CA GLY A 93 -9.63 12.15 17.10
C GLY A 93 -8.40 12.10 16.21
N LYS A 94 -7.58 11.06 16.38
CA LYS A 94 -6.39 10.82 15.57
C LYS A 94 -6.78 10.58 14.11
N GLU A 95 -6.13 11.25 13.17
CA GLU A 95 -6.40 11.12 11.73
C GLU A 95 -5.17 10.64 10.98
N ARG A 96 -5.39 9.93 9.87
CA ARG A 96 -4.34 9.47 8.95
C ARG A 96 -4.57 10.05 7.56
N LEU A 97 -3.52 10.62 6.99
CA LEU A 97 -3.47 11.06 5.60
C LEU A 97 -2.94 9.92 4.72
N TYR A 98 -3.62 9.68 3.61
CA TYR A 98 -3.24 8.72 2.59
C TYR A 98 -3.10 9.39 1.23
N TYR A 99 -2.14 8.92 0.45
CA TYR A 99 -1.78 9.43 -0.87
C TYR A 99 -1.75 8.32 -1.91
N LEU A 100 -2.17 8.62 -3.13
CA LEU A 100 -1.94 7.78 -4.30
C LEU A 100 -1.43 8.62 -5.47
N ASP A 101 -0.30 8.19 -6.03
CA ASP A 101 0.23 8.68 -7.30
C ASP A 101 -0.46 7.97 -8.46
N LEU A 102 -1.18 8.73 -9.29
CA LEU A 102 -1.92 8.23 -10.44
C LEU A 102 -1.02 7.97 -11.65
N ASP A 103 0.16 8.58 -11.74
CA ASP A 103 1.15 8.28 -12.79
C ASP A 103 1.90 6.98 -12.50
N SER A 104 1.90 6.55 -11.25
CA SER A 104 2.49 5.26 -10.88
C SER A 104 1.70 4.11 -11.51
N LYS A 105 2.41 3.16 -12.13
CA LYS A 105 1.79 1.93 -12.65
C LYS A 105 1.22 1.12 -11.49
N HIS A 106 -0.06 1.30 -11.20
CA HIS A 106 -0.79 0.51 -10.21
C HIS A 106 -1.43 -0.71 -10.88
N VAL A 107 -1.28 -1.88 -10.25
CA VAL A 107 -1.89 -3.13 -10.72
C VAL A 107 -3.05 -3.47 -9.83
N SER A 108 -4.24 -3.05 -10.24
CA SER A 108 -5.46 -3.26 -9.47
C SER A 108 -5.75 -4.75 -9.30
N SER A 109 -5.63 -5.59 -10.31
CA SER A 109 -5.95 -7.03 -10.17
C SER A 109 -4.97 -7.85 -9.30
N LEU A 110 -3.88 -7.26 -8.80
CA LEU A 110 -2.88 -7.97 -7.99
C LEU A 110 -3.49 -8.49 -6.69
N LYS A 111 -3.20 -9.75 -6.38
CA LYS A 111 -3.49 -10.39 -5.09
C LYS A 111 -2.23 -11.03 -4.52
N LEU A 112 -2.18 -11.08 -3.19
CA LEU A 112 -1.16 -11.75 -2.41
C LEU A 112 -1.75 -13.05 -1.83
N GLU A 113 -1.10 -14.18 -2.09
CA GLU A 113 -1.56 -15.52 -1.64
C GLU A 113 -0.38 -16.33 -1.09
N GLU A 114 -0.47 -16.83 0.15
CA GLU A 114 0.60 -17.68 0.73
C GLU A 114 0.62 -19.05 0.04
N GLU A 115 1.79 -19.44 -0.50
CA GLU A 115 1.97 -20.72 -1.20
C GLU A 115 2.23 -21.86 -0.21
N SER A 116 3.20 -21.68 0.67
CA SER A 116 3.59 -22.68 1.66
C SER A 116 4.49 -22.08 2.73
N ARG A 117 4.41 -22.62 3.95
CA ARG A 117 5.34 -22.35 5.06
C ARG A 117 6.35 -23.49 5.14
N SER A 118 7.63 -23.19 5.03
CA SER A 118 8.69 -24.18 5.31
C SER A 118 9.03 -24.13 6.79
N GLU A 119 8.66 -25.17 7.54
CA GLU A 119 9.05 -25.32 8.95
C GLU A 119 10.56 -25.43 9.14
N VAL A 120 11.30 -25.81 8.09
CA VAL A 120 12.75 -26.02 8.14
C VAL A 120 13.52 -24.71 7.98
N THR A 121 13.07 -23.83 7.09
CA THR A 121 13.81 -22.61 6.72
C THR A 121 13.20 -21.34 7.31
N ASN A 122 12.02 -21.42 7.94
CA ASN A 122 11.25 -20.25 8.43
C ASN A 122 10.99 -19.20 7.33
N VAL A 123 11.00 -19.65 6.07
CA VAL A 123 10.71 -18.82 4.90
C VAL A 123 9.24 -18.98 4.54
N HIS A 124 8.55 -17.85 4.43
CA HIS A 124 7.18 -17.73 3.95
C HIS A 124 7.19 -17.19 2.52
N ILE A 125 6.59 -17.94 1.59
CA ILE A 125 6.47 -17.51 0.20
C ILE A 125 5.07 -16.96 -0.05
N ILE A 126 5.00 -15.68 -0.41
CA ILE A 126 3.77 -15.00 -0.80
C ILE A 126 3.78 -14.84 -2.32
N ASN A 127 2.87 -15.53 -2.99
CA ASN A 127 2.68 -15.43 -4.43
C ASN A 127 2.07 -14.09 -4.82
N LEU A 128 2.57 -13.53 -5.90
CA LEU A 128 1.98 -12.39 -6.60
C LEU A 128 1.06 -12.95 -7.69
N MET A 129 -0.25 -12.74 -7.56
CA MET A 129 -1.25 -13.32 -8.43
C MET A 129 -1.97 -12.24 -9.24
N ILE A 130 -2.01 -12.39 -10.56
CA ILE A 130 -2.80 -11.53 -11.47
C ILE A 130 -3.72 -12.45 -12.28
N ASP A 131 -5.02 -12.17 -12.24
CA ASP A 131 -6.04 -12.93 -12.99
C ASP A 131 -5.94 -14.46 -12.79
N GLY A 132 -5.54 -14.87 -11.58
CA GLY A 132 -5.38 -16.28 -11.19
C GLY A 132 -4.06 -16.93 -11.60
N GLN A 133 -3.14 -16.18 -12.23
CA GLN A 133 -1.81 -16.64 -12.61
C GLN A 133 -0.76 -16.10 -11.63
N LYS A 134 0.19 -16.95 -11.23
CA LYS A 134 1.39 -16.51 -10.50
C LYS A 134 2.30 -15.75 -11.45
N VAL A 135 2.68 -14.55 -11.07
CA VAL A 135 3.55 -13.63 -11.84
C VAL A 135 4.82 -13.23 -11.09
N GLY A 136 5.02 -13.81 -9.91
CA GLY A 136 6.13 -13.51 -9.02
C GLY A 136 5.88 -13.98 -7.60
N PHE A 137 6.79 -13.62 -6.70
CA PHE A 137 6.67 -13.90 -5.27
C PHE A 137 7.43 -12.89 -4.40
N ILE A 138 7.09 -12.85 -3.12
CA ILE A 138 7.88 -12.25 -2.05
C ILE A 138 8.28 -13.38 -1.09
N ALA A 139 9.58 -13.49 -0.82
CA ALA A 139 10.09 -14.37 0.23
C ALA A 139 10.28 -13.56 1.52
N LEU A 140 9.70 -14.07 2.59
CA LEU A 140 9.69 -13.42 3.89
C LEU A 140 10.29 -14.32 4.97
N GLU A 141 10.97 -13.73 5.93
CA GLU A 141 11.53 -14.41 7.09
C GLU A 141 11.10 -13.68 8.36
N GLN A 142 10.47 -14.39 9.30
CA GLN A 142 10.01 -13.79 10.55
C GLN A 142 11.06 -13.97 11.66
N ILE A 143 11.46 -12.87 12.29
CA ILE A 143 12.33 -12.86 13.47
C ILE A 143 11.64 -12.06 14.58
N GLY A 144 11.00 -12.76 15.51
CA GLY A 144 10.19 -12.14 16.55
C GLY A 144 9.03 -11.34 15.95
N GLU A 145 8.99 -10.05 16.24
CA GLU A 145 7.97 -9.10 15.75
C GLU A 145 8.32 -8.43 14.42
N ARG A 146 9.44 -8.84 13.79
CA ARG A 146 9.96 -8.28 12.55
C ARG A 146 9.75 -9.27 11.40
N MET A 147 9.25 -8.77 10.27
CA MET A 147 9.17 -9.52 9.03
C MET A 147 10.21 -9.00 8.04
N ASN A 148 11.24 -9.79 7.75
CA ASN A 148 12.27 -9.43 6.78
C ASN A 148 11.85 -9.85 5.37
N ILE A 149 12.00 -8.96 4.39
CA ILE A 149 11.88 -9.28 2.97
C ILE A 149 13.23 -9.78 2.50
N ALA A 150 13.34 -11.10 2.30
CA ALA A 150 14.56 -11.74 1.82
C ALA A 150 14.71 -11.62 0.29
N ALA A 151 13.59 -11.68 -0.44
CA ALA A 151 13.59 -11.51 -1.89
C ALA A 151 12.24 -11.02 -2.42
N ILE A 152 12.28 -10.29 -3.53
CA ILE A 152 11.11 -9.95 -4.34
C ILE A 152 11.45 -10.28 -5.77
N GLU A 153 10.67 -11.17 -6.39
CA GLU A 153 10.86 -11.54 -7.78
C GLU A 153 9.56 -11.36 -8.56
N VAL A 154 9.68 -10.71 -9.71
CA VAL A 154 8.61 -10.60 -10.70
C VAL A 154 9.11 -11.25 -11.99
N ASP A 155 8.29 -12.13 -12.54
CA ASP A 155 8.59 -12.86 -13.77
C ASP A 155 8.92 -11.88 -14.91
N LYS A 156 9.92 -12.24 -15.72
CA LYS A 156 10.48 -11.34 -16.75
C LYS A 156 9.42 -10.77 -17.70
N SER A 157 8.42 -11.55 -18.08
CA SER A 157 7.31 -11.11 -18.93
C SER A 157 6.38 -10.07 -18.29
N TYR A 158 6.41 -9.95 -16.96
CA TYR A 158 5.57 -9.06 -16.17
C TYR A 158 6.34 -7.91 -15.51
N ARG A 159 7.68 -7.86 -15.64
CA ARG A 159 8.53 -6.76 -15.13
C ARG A 159 8.13 -5.41 -15.75
N PHE A 160 8.46 -4.33 -15.04
CA PHE A 160 8.17 -2.93 -15.44
C PHE A 160 6.69 -2.54 -15.53
N ASN A 161 5.79 -3.33 -14.94
CA ASN A 161 4.36 -3.04 -14.83
C ASN A 161 3.94 -2.55 -13.43
N GLY A 162 4.89 -2.17 -12.58
CA GLY A 162 4.60 -1.68 -11.22
C GLY A 162 4.11 -2.74 -10.23
N ILE A 163 4.18 -4.03 -10.60
CA ILE A 163 3.78 -5.16 -9.75
C ILE A 163 4.53 -5.17 -8.43
N GLY A 164 5.86 -5.02 -8.45
CA GLY A 164 6.66 -5.00 -7.23
C GLY A 164 6.23 -3.89 -6.26
N SER A 165 6.04 -2.67 -6.76
CA SER A 165 5.60 -1.54 -5.92
C SER A 165 4.18 -1.75 -5.38
N SER A 166 3.29 -2.28 -6.23
CA SER A 166 1.94 -2.65 -5.79
C SER A 166 1.97 -3.71 -4.69
N ALA A 167 2.82 -4.73 -4.83
CA ALA A 167 2.97 -5.78 -3.85
C ALA A 167 3.47 -5.24 -2.50
N LEU A 168 4.51 -4.40 -2.50
CA LEU A 168 5.04 -3.76 -1.29
C LEU A 168 4.04 -2.80 -0.61
N ARG A 169 3.17 -2.15 -1.38
CA ARG A 169 2.10 -1.32 -0.82
C ARG A 169 0.99 -2.15 -0.17
N GLN A 170 0.65 -3.30 -0.74
CA GLN A 170 -0.37 -4.20 -0.20
C GLN A 170 0.15 -5.11 0.93
N LEU A 171 1.45 -5.35 0.98
CA LEU A 171 2.08 -6.28 1.93
C LEU A 171 1.76 -5.95 3.41
N PRO A 172 1.78 -4.68 3.89
CA PRO A 172 1.38 -4.37 5.26
C PRO A 172 -0.02 -4.87 5.62
N THR A 173 -1.01 -4.59 4.76
CA THR A 173 -2.39 -5.05 4.97
C THR A 173 -2.46 -6.58 4.98
N TYR A 174 -1.71 -7.24 4.09
CA TYR A 174 -1.65 -8.69 4.04
C TYR A 174 -1.06 -9.27 5.33
N LEU A 175 0.05 -8.73 5.82
CA LEU A 175 0.73 -9.22 7.01
C LEU A 175 -0.13 -9.06 8.25
N ARG A 176 -0.73 -7.87 8.46
CA ARG A 176 -1.64 -7.63 9.61
C ARG A 176 -2.83 -8.59 9.67
N LYS A 177 -3.27 -9.11 8.51
CA LYS A 177 -4.42 -10.03 8.44
C LYS A 177 -4.04 -11.49 8.71
N ASN A 178 -2.82 -11.90 8.37
CA ASN A 178 -2.44 -13.31 8.30
C ASN A 178 -1.35 -13.71 9.31
N TYR A 179 -0.76 -12.73 10.01
CA TYR A 179 0.30 -12.93 11.00
C TYR A 179 0.01 -12.12 12.25
N ASP A 180 0.22 -12.74 13.40
CA ASP A 180 0.06 -12.09 14.70
C ASP A 180 1.39 -11.45 15.15
N ASN A 181 1.29 -10.41 15.98
CA ASN A 181 2.42 -9.78 16.67
C ASN A 181 3.55 -9.27 15.75
N LEU A 182 3.22 -8.78 14.56
CA LEU A 182 4.18 -8.08 13.70
C LEU A 182 4.08 -6.57 13.87
N ASN A 183 5.23 -5.93 14.04
CA ASN A 183 5.34 -4.49 14.22
C ASN A 183 6.01 -3.77 13.04
N VAL A 184 6.91 -4.46 12.33
CA VAL A 184 7.73 -3.82 11.29
C VAL A 184 8.09 -4.80 10.17
N ILE A 185 8.12 -4.28 8.95
CA ILE A 185 8.71 -4.93 7.79
C ILE A 185 10.10 -4.34 7.57
N THR A 186 11.10 -5.18 7.35
CA THR A 186 12.47 -4.77 7.06
C THR A 186 12.91 -5.32 5.70
N MET A 187 13.79 -4.61 5.00
CA MET A 187 14.47 -5.11 3.81
C MET A 187 15.91 -4.59 3.81
N ILE A 188 16.87 -5.50 3.63
CA ILE A 188 18.29 -5.14 3.50
C ILE A 188 18.68 -5.28 2.04
N LEU A 189 19.18 -4.19 1.47
CA LEU A 189 19.68 -4.15 0.10
C LEU A 189 21.21 -4.10 0.13
N PHE A 190 21.85 -5.09 -0.46
CA PHE A 190 23.31 -5.16 -0.58
C PHE A 190 23.79 -4.47 -1.85
N GLY A 191 24.97 -3.84 -1.76
CA GLY A 191 25.66 -3.10 -2.81
C GLY A 191 25.20 -1.64 -2.97
N GLU A 192 26.12 -0.76 -3.32
CA GLU A 192 25.88 0.69 -3.48
C GLU A 192 24.80 1.04 -4.53
N ASN A 193 24.65 0.21 -5.58
CA ASN A 193 23.76 0.45 -6.72
C ASN A 193 22.66 -0.62 -6.80
N ASN A 194 21.89 -0.77 -5.72
CA ASN A 194 20.79 -1.73 -5.71
C ASN A 194 19.54 -1.17 -6.42
N ASP A 195 19.12 -1.81 -7.51
CA ASP A 195 17.96 -1.42 -8.33
C ASP A 195 16.61 -1.46 -7.57
N PHE A 196 16.57 -2.07 -6.38
CA PHE A 196 15.39 -2.09 -5.53
C PHE A 196 15.28 -0.87 -4.60
N LYS A 197 16.29 0.01 -4.52
CA LYS A 197 16.21 1.23 -3.68
C LYS A 197 15.02 2.12 -4.06
N PRO A 198 14.77 2.44 -5.35
CA PRO A 198 13.57 3.18 -5.75
C PRO A 198 12.26 2.43 -5.42
N LEU A 199 12.27 1.11 -5.46
CA LEU A 199 11.10 0.29 -5.15
C LEU A 199 10.70 0.44 -3.67
N CYS A 200 11.66 0.43 -2.75
CA CYS A 200 11.42 0.66 -1.32
C CYS A 200 10.88 2.07 -1.04
N LEU A 201 11.57 3.10 -1.56
CA LEU A 201 11.20 4.51 -1.38
C LEU A 201 9.79 4.80 -1.90
N ASN A 202 9.46 4.32 -3.11
CA ASN A 202 8.13 4.48 -3.72
C ASN A 202 7.02 3.66 -3.05
N SER A 203 7.36 2.88 -2.03
CA SER A 203 6.43 2.05 -1.25
C SER A 203 6.36 2.46 0.22
N ASN A 204 6.86 3.66 0.58
CA ASN A 204 6.92 4.20 1.94
C ASN A 204 7.72 3.35 2.93
N PHE A 205 8.81 2.75 2.45
CA PHE A 205 9.87 2.32 3.35
C PHE A 205 10.80 3.50 3.64
N VAL A 206 11.25 3.59 4.87
CA VAL A 206 12.20 4.59 5.34
C VAL A 206 13.58 3.96 5.44
N GLU A 207 14.58 4.63 4.90
CA GLU A 207 15.98 4.24 5.10
C GLU A 207 16.38 4.55 6.54
N ILE A 208 16.84 3.54 7.27
CA ILE A 208 17.23 3.68 8.69
C ILE A 208 18.75 3.55 8.89
N GLU A 209 19.45 2.95 7.94
CA GLU A 209 20.89 2.74 7.99
C GLU A 209 21.44 2.64 6.56
N GLN A 210 22.57 3.30 6.31
CA GLN A 210 23.33 3.20 5.07
C GLN A 210 24.81 3.02 5.40
N THR A 211 25.43 2.01 4.77
CA THR A 211 26.86 1.72 4.79
C THR A 211 27.38 1.62 3.35
N ASP A 212 28.68 1.40 3.18
CA ASP A 212 29.30 1.14 1.87
C ASP A 212 28.80 -0.19 1.26
N ASP A 213 28.43 -1.16 2.11
CA ASP A 213 28.08 -2.52 1.67
C ASP A 213 26.57 -2.75 1.57
N TYR A 214 25.75 -2.03 2.34
CA TYR A 214 24.30 -2.23 2.38
C TYR A 214 23.51 -1.02 2.88
N VAL A 215 22.22 -1.04 2.56
CA VAL A 215 21.19 -0.13 3.08
C VAL A 215 20.06 -0.92 3.72
N VAL A 216 19.54 -0.42 4.84
CA VAL A 216 18.41 -1.03 5.56
C VAL A 216 17.19 -0.13 5.44
N PHE A 217 16.08 -0.74 5.01
CA PHE A 217 14.77 -0.13 4.91
C PHE A 217 13.82 -0.70 5.94
N GLU A 218 13.02 0.15 6.58
CA GLU A 218 11.95 -0.24 7.49
C GLU A 218 10.60 0.37 7.10
N LYS A 219 9.53 -0.36 7.43
CA LYS A 219 8.16 0.12 7.37
C LYS A 219 7.35 -0.43 8.53
N TYR A 220 6.85 0.45 9.39
CA TYR A 220 5.98 0.05 10.48
C TYR A 220 4.63 -0.43 9.96
N LEU A 221 4.13 -1.50 10.58
CA LEU A 221 2.80 -2.02 10.30
C LEU A 221 1.74 -1.22 11.07
N ASN A 222 2.03 -0.83 12.31
CA ASN A 222 1.09 -0.15 13.17
C ASN A 222 1.61 1.26 13.48
N TYR A 223 0.76 2.28 13.28
CA TYR A 223 1.07 3.71 13.48
C TYR A 223 0.10 4.35 14.48
#